data_AF-A0A9E3DA67-F1
#
_entry.id   AF-A0A9E3DA67-F1
#
_cell.length_a   1.000
_cell.length_b   1.000
_cell.length_c   1.000
_cell.angle_alpha   90.00
_cell.angle_beta   90.00
_cell.angle_gamma   90.00
#
_symmetry.space_group_name_H-M   'P 1'
#
loop_
_entity.id
_entity.type
_entity.pdbx_description
1 polymer ?
#
loop_
_entity_poly.entity_id
_entity_poly.type
_entity_poly.pdbx_seq_one_letter_code
_entity_poly.pdbx_strand_id
1 'polypeptide(L)' 'MSTPFGWSLPYAWPRKPILAQNVVCTSQPLAAQAGLRMLAEGGSAVDAAIA' A
#
# COMPACT_ATOMS: atom_id res chain seq x y z
N MET A 1 -18.90 -23.23 24.74
CA MET A 1 -17.44 -22.99 24.88
C MET A 1 -17.11 -21.72 24.12
N SER A 2 -16.64 -20.67 24.81
CA SER A 2 -16.17 -19.44 24.17
C SER A 2 -14.79 -19.69 23.55
N THR A 3 -14.60 -19.37 22.28
CA THR A 3 -13.26 -19.36 21.69
C THR A 3 -12.42 -18.26 22.35
N PRO A 4 -11.17 -18.53 22.78
CA PRO A 4 -10.29 -17.49 23.30
C PRO A 4 -10.01 -16.43 22.22
N PHE A 5 -9.77 -15.17 22.63
CA PHE A 5 -9.19 -14.17 21.72
C PHE A 5 -7.89 -14.72 21.15
N GLY A 6 -7.78 -14.72 19.83
CA GLY A 6 -6.64 -15.28 19.11
C GLY A 6 -6.47 -14.62 17.77
N TRP A 7 -5.23 -14.49 17.34
CA TRP A 7 -4.84 -13.84 16.08
C TRP A 7 -5.04 -14.74 14.85
N SER A 8 -5.82 -15.82 14.96
CA SER A 8 -6.06 -16.68 13.81
C SER A 8 -7.00 -15.96 12.85
N LEU A 9 -6.51 -15.74 11.63
CA LEU A 9 -7.28 -15.21 10.52
C LEU A 9 -7.74 -16.42 9.70
N PRO A 10 -8.96 -16.94 9.93
CA PRO A 10 -9.40 -18.23 9.38
C PRO A 10 -9.73 -18.17 7.89
N TYR A 11 -9.69 -16.98 7.29
CA TYR A 11 -9.99 -16.75 5.88
C TYR A 11 -8.78 -16.17 5.17
N ALA A 12 -8.52 -16.69 3.96
CA ALA A 12 -7.50 -16.14 3.10
C ALA A 12 -7.79 -14.65 2.82
N TRP A 13 -6.74 -13.84 2.83
CA TRP A 13 -6.83 -12.40 2.55
C TRP A 13 -6.39 -12.17 1.09
N PRO A 14 -7.27 -12.28 0.09
CA PRO A 14 -6.85 -12.07 -1.29
C PRO A 14 -6.58 -10.57 -1.48
N ARG A 15 -5.31 -10.19 -1.53
CA ARG A 15 -4.92 -8.88 -2.08
C ARG A 15 -5.17 -8.94 -3.58
N LYS A 16 -6.12 -8.14 -4.05
CA LYS A 16 -6.37 -7.99 -5.50
C LYS A 16 -5.18 -7.24 -6.12
N PRO A 17 -4.73 -7.62 -7.32
CA PRO A 17 -3.71 -6.87 -8.03
C PRO A 17 -4.21 -5.45 -8.31
N ILE A 18 -3.35 -4.46 -8.14
CA ILE A 18 -3.61 -3.06 -8.47
C ILE A 18 -2.93 -2.78 -9.81
N LEU A 19 -3.68 -2.26 -10.78
CA LEU A 19 -3.17 -1.75 -12.04
C LEU A 19 -3.50 -0.26 -12.14
N ALA A 20 -2.50 0.56 -12.43
CA ALA A 20 -2.64 2.00 -12.62
C ALA A 20 -1.53 2.52 -13.55
N GLN A 21 -1.75 3.66 -14.20
CA GLN A 21 -0.72 4.34 -14.99
C GLN A 21 0.40 4.89 -14.11
N ASN A 22 0.05 5.45 -12.96
CA ASN A 22 0.97 5.94 -11.93
C ASN A 22 0.69 5.19 -10.63
N VAL A 23 1.69 4.51 -10.07
CA VAL A 23 1.55 3.65 -8.89
C VAL A 23 2.76 3.75 -7.97
N VAL A 24 2.52 3.70 -6.67
CA VAL A 24 3.55 3.58 -5.63
C VAL A 24 3.17 2.42 -4.71
N CYS A 25 4.14 1.56 -4.38
CA CYS A 25 3.96 0.39 -3.52
C CYS A 25 5.02 0.38 -2.43
N THR A 26 4.60 0.33 -1.17
CA THR A 26 5.49 0.31 0.00
C THR A 26 4.76 -0.29 1.21
N SER A 27 5.52 -0.71 2.23
CA SER A 27 5.00 -1.31 3.46
C SER A 27 4.29 -0.30 4.38
N GLN A 28 4.49 0.99 4.15
CA GLN A 28 3.90 2.08 4.94
C GLN A 28 2.89 2.87 4.09
N PRO A 29 1.58 2.78 4.35
CA PRO A 29 0.55 3.52 3.60
C PRO A 29 0.82 5.03 3.44
N LEU A 30 1.36 5.69 4.46
CA LEU A 30 1.69 7.13 4.37
C LEU A 30 2.88 7.42 3.46
N ALA A 31 3.84 6.51 3.35
CA ALA A 31 4.93 6.63 2.38
C ALA A 31 4.42 6.40 0.95
N ALA A 32 3.46 5.48 0.76
CA ALA A 32 2.81 5.31 -0.54
C ALA A 32 2.10 6.61 -0.94
N GLN A 33 1.46 7.27 0.01
CA GLN A 33 0.81 8.56 -0.20
C GLN A 33 1.80 9.68 -0.52
N ALA A 34 2.96 9.73 0.14
CA ALA A 34 4.02 10.71 -0.15
C ALA A 34 4.53 10.57 -1.60
N GLY A 35 4.87 9.36 -2.03
CA GLY A 35 5.28 9.11 -3.41
C GLY A 35 4.16 9.44 -4.42
N LEU A 36 2.91 9.09 -4.13
CA LEU A 36 1.76 9.45 -4.99
C LEU A 36 1.58 10.97 -5.09
N ARG A 37 1.87 11.71 -4.03
CA ARG A 37 1.82 13.17 -4.03
C ARG A 37 2.92 13.75 -4.94
N MET A 38 4.13 13.19 -4.92
CA MET A 38 5.18 13.60 -5.86
C MET A 38 4.83 13.35 -7.31
N LEU A 39 4.23 12.19 -7.62
CA LEU A 39 3.74 11.94 -8.98
C LEU A 39 2.64 12.95 -9.37
N ALA A 40 1.74 13.30 -8.45
CA ALA A 40 0.67 14.27 -8.71
C ALA A 40 1.18 15.71 -8.93
N GLU A 41 2.31 16.06 -8.32
CA GLU A 41 2.99 17.35 -8.50
C GLU A 41 3.88 17.39 -9.76
N GLY A 42 3.86 16.33 -10.58
CA GLY A 42 4.60 16.22 -11.84
C GLY A 42 6.01 15.64 -11.69
N GLY A 43 6.35 15.10 -10.52
CA GLY A 43 7.61 14.40 -10.27
C GLY A 43 7.71 13.06 -11.01
N SER A 44 8.95 12.61 -11.20
CA SER A 44 9.25 11.32 -11.82
C SER A 44 9.08 10.15 -10.85
N ALA A 45 9.19 8.94 -11.36
CA ALA A 45 9.23 7.74 -10.52
C ALA A 45 10.42 7.73 -9.54
N VAL A 46 11.54 8.39 -9.89
CA VAL A 46 12.70 8.52 -8.99
C VAL A 46 12.38 9.49 -7.86
N ASP A 47 11.73 10.62 -8.16
CA ASP A 47 11.33 11.59 -7.13
C ASP A 47 10.31 10.99 -6.16
N ALA A 48 9.35 10.21 -6.69
CA ALA A 48 8.36 9.49 -5.90
C ALA A 48 8.95 8.37 -5.02
N ALA A 49 10.13 7.86 -5.35
CA ALA A 49 10.85 6.89 -4.53
C ALA A 49 11.68 7.55 -3.41
N ILE A 50 12.03 8.84 -3.56
CA ILE A 50 12.76 9.63 -2.57
C ILE A 50 11.83 10.21 -1.50
N ALA A 51 10.58 10.53 -1.89
CA ALA A 51 9.54 11.07 -1.01
C ALA A 51 9.02 10.07 0.04
#